data_AF-A0A2D4P628-F1
#
_entry.id   AF-A0A2D4P628-F1
#
_cell.length_a   1.000
_cell.length_b   1.000
_cell.length_c   1.000
_cell.angle_alpha   90.00
_cell.angle_beta   90.00
_cell.angle_gamma   90.00
#
_symmetry.space_group_name_H-M   'P 1'
#
loop_
_entity.id
_entity.type
_entity.pdbx_description
1 polymer ?
#
loop_
_entity_poly.entity_id
_entity_poly.type
_entity_poly.pdbx_seq_one_letter_code
_entity_poly.pdbx_strand_id
1 'polypeptide(L)'
;DSVTVVIYTKQKDMNSELVIADIQECTLRGEIIVKDFSYLIHVELSYAVYEDMIVQISEKVGKVEFVLKKKENLSWKKLGQPLKNHNSFVKCTDRGNTFYCSTQKFISAHLLLILGCKRNSCSHSIHL
;
A
#
# COMPACT_ATOMS: atom_id res chain seq x y z
N ASP A 1 -8.29 -11.69 -13.07
CA ASP A 1 -7.08 -12.29 -12.49
C ASP A 1 -6.42 -11.27 -11.57
N SER A 2 -6.16 -11.63 -10.31
CA SER A 2 -5.67 -10.73 -9.26
C SER A 2 -4.70 -11.44 -8.32
N VAL A 3 -3.90 -10.67 -7.59
CA VAL A 3 -3.08 -11.13 -6.47
C VAL A 3 -3.55 -10.40 -5.23
N THR A 4 -3.76 -11.11 -4.14
CA THR A 4 -4.15 -10.52 -2.86
C THR A 4 -3.05 -10.76 -1.84
N VAL A 5 -2.53 -9.68 -1.26
CA VAL A 5 -1.60 -9.76 -0.13
C VAL A 5 -2.37 -9.50 1.14
N VAL A 6 -2.30 -10.43 2.10
CA VAL A 6 -3.09 -10.40 3.33
C VAL A 6 -2.17 -10.23 4.53
N ILE A 7 -2.42 -9.20 5.33
CA ILE A 7 -1.72 -8.92 6.59
C ILE A 7 -2.68 -9.08 7.76
N TYR A 8 -2.26 -9.85 8.76
CA TYR A 8 -3.00 -10.03 10.02
C TYR A 8 -2.33 -9.22 11.12
N THR A 9 -2.94 -8.10 11.49
CA THR A 9 -2.48 -7.22 12.58
C THR A 9 -2.87 -7.75 13.95
N LYS A 10 -3.94 -8.58 14.01
CA LYS A 10 -4.59 -9.04 15.26
C LYS A 10 -5.08 -7.89 16.16
N GLN A 11 -5.12 -6.66 15.65
CA GLN A 11 -5.65 -5.49 16.34
C GLN A 11 -7.15 -5.39 16.07
N LYS A 12 -7.92 -5.00 17.10
CA LYS A 12 -9.32 -4.59 16.93
C LYS A 12 -9.39 -3.16 16.36
N ASP A 13 -10.58 -2.78 15.90
CA ASP A 13 -10.88 -1.42 15.45
C ASP A 13 -9.95 -0.94 14.32
N MET A 14 -9.47 -1.89 13.51
CA MET A 14 -8.65 -1.61 12.34
C MET A 14 -9.50 -0.89 11.30
N ASN A 15 -9.03 0.24 10.77
CA ASN A 15 -9.76 1.04 9.78
C ASN A 15 -8.80 1.64 8.73
N SER A 16 -9.35 2.32 7.72
CA SER A 16 -8.58 2.83 6.58
C SER A 16 -7.59 3.95 6.94
N GLU A 17 -7.82 4.71 8.01
CA GLU A 17 -6.91 5.78 8.44
C GLU A 17 -5.59 5.22 8.99
N LEU A 18 -5.60 3.95 9.41
CA LEU A 18 -4.43 3.23 9.92
C LEU A 18 -3.62 2.53 8.82
N VAL A 19 -4.01 2.67 7.54
CA VAL A 19 -3.34 2.03 6.42
C VAL A 19 -2.98 3.06 5.36
N ILE A 20 -1.70 3.16 5.03
CA ILE A 20 -1.20 3.96 3.91
C ILE A 20 -0.60 2.99 2.92
N ALA A 21 -1.06 3.01 1.67
CA ALA A 21 -0.52 2.08 0.68
C ALA A 21 -0.62 2.61 -0.74
N ASP A 22 0.28 2.13 -1.58
CA ASP A 22 0.50 2.60 -2.93
C ASP A 22 1.18 1.52 -3.79
N ILE A 23 1.08 1.74 -5.09
CA ILE A 23 1.83 0.99 -6.09
C ILE A 23 2.58 2.00 -6.94
N GLN A 24 3.91 1.89 -6.98
CA GLN A 24 4.76 2.72 -7.83
C GLN A 24 5.76 1.82 -8.56
N GLU A 25 5.83 1.91 -9.89
CA GLU A 25 6.82 1.16 -10.69
C GLU A 25 6.85 -0.35 -10.37
N CYS A 26 5.67 -0.97 -10.23
CA CYS A 26 5.52 -2.38 -9.82
C CYS A 26 5.99 -2.71 -8.40
N THR A 27 6.25 -1.71 -7.57
CA THR A 27 6.52 -1.87 -6.14
C THR A 27 5.23 -1.68 -5.34
N LEU A 28 4.87 -2.68 -4.55
CA LEU A 28 3.86 -2.55 -3.50
C LEU A 28 4.55 -1.99 -2.26
N ARG A 29 4.05 -0.84 -1.78
CA ARG A 29 4.39 -0.32 -0.46
C ARG A 29 3.10 -0.16 0.33
N GLY A 30 3.09 -0.74 1.53
CA GLY A 30 1.96 -0.68 2.44
C GLY A 30 2.48 -0.50 3.86
N GLU A 31 1.96 0.49 4.55
CA GLU A 31 2.31 0.83 5.91
C GLU A 31 1.05 0.76 6.77
N ILE A 32 1.12 -0.05 7.83
CA ILE A 32 -0.02 -0.33 8.70
C ILE A 32 0.34 0.08 10.12
N ILE A 33 -0.43 1.01 10.67
CA ILE A 33 -0.28 1.44 12.06
C ILE A 33 -0.98 0.43 12.96
N VAL A 34 -0.20 -0.14 13.88
CA VAL A 34 -0.66 -1.07 14.91
C VAL A 34 -0.28 -0.49 16.27
N LYS A 35 -1.24 0.12 16.97
CA LYS A 35 -1.00 0.93 18.18
C LYS A 35 0.08 1.99 17.90
N ASP A 36 1.18 1.96 18.65
CA ASP A 36 2.29 2.90 18.52
C ASP A 36 3.40 2.40 17.58
N PHE A 37 3.13 1.39 16.77
CA PHE A 37 4.06 0.77 15.85
C PHE A 37 3.57 0.88 14.41
N SER A 38 4.49 0.82 13.46
CA SER A 38 4.20 0.62 12.04
C SER A 38 4.78 -0.70 11.60
N TYR A 39 3.95 -1.42 10.87
CA TYR A 39 4.34 -2.56 10.08
C TYR A 39 4.47 -2.14 8.61
N LEU A 40 5.63 -2.40 8.00
CA LEU A 40 5.91 -2.05 6.61
C LEU A 40 5.97 -3.32 5.74
N ILE A 41 5.10 -3.39 4.74
CA ILE A 41 5.28 -4.26 3.58
C ILE A 41 5.86 -3.44 2.43
N HIS A 42 7.01 -3.86 1.93
CA HIS A 42 7.68 -3.21 0.80
C HIS A 42 8.24 -4.28 -0.14
N VAL A 43 7.64 -4.45 -1.30
CA VAL A 43 7.91 -5.58 -2.21
C VAL A 43 7.91 -5.10 -3.66
N GLU A 44 8.98 -5.38 -4.38
CA GLU A 44 9.00 -5.31 -5.84
C GLU A 44 8.27 -6.53 -6.41
N LEU A 45 7.16 -6.33 -7.12
CA LEU A 45 6.32 -7.42 -7.62
C LEU A 45 6.98 -8.13 -8.80
N SER A 46 6.80 -9.44 -8.90
CA SER A 46 7.42 -10.25 -9.98
C SER A 46 6.86 -9.96 -11.36
N TYR A 47 5.64 -9.40 -11.43
CA TYR A 47 4.95 -9.07 -12.66
C TYR A 47 4.18 -7.77 -12.50
N ALA A 48 3.91 -7.13 -13.62
CA ALA A 48 3.21 -5.85 -13.64
C ALA A 48 1.73 -5.98 -13.21
N VAL A 49 1.31 -5.00 -12.42
CA VAL A 49 -0.07 -4.80 -11.98
C VAL A 49 -0.57 -3.43 -12.43
N TYR A 50 -1.89 -3.24 -12.47
CA TYR A 50 -2.45 -1.90 -12.62
C TYR A 50 -2.13 -1.07 -11.36
N GLU A 51 -1.96 0.24 -11.52
CA GLU A 51 -1.67 1.16 -10.41
C GLU A 51 -2.87 1.33 -9.46
N ASP A 52 -4.05 0.90 -9.88
CA ASP A 52 -5.26 0.93 -9.07
C ASP A 52 -5.28 -0.28 -8.13
N MET A 53 -5.07 -0.02 -6.84
CA MET A 53 -5.15 -1.00 -5.76
C MET A 53 -6.42 -0.82 -4.94
N ILE A 54 -7.01 -1.93 -4.50
CA ILE A 54 -8.09 -1.91 -3.52
C ILE A 54 -7.54 -2.38 -2.18
N VAL A 55 -7.74 -1.57 -1.13
CA VAL A 55 -7.43 -1.95 0.26
C VAL A 55 -8.72 -2.32 0.96
N GLN A 56 -8.82 -3.56 1.45
CA GLN A 56 -9.98 -4.04 2.21
C GLN A 56 -9.57 -4.32 3.66
N ILE A 57 -10.42 -3.95 4.61
CA ILE A 57 -10.12 -4.07 6.02
C ILE A 57 -11.26 -4.81 6.71
N SER A 58 -10.92 -5.87 7.43
CA SER A 58 -11.85 -6.60 8.29
C SER A 58 -11.58 -6.21 9.75
N GLU A 59 -12.30 -5.20 10.23
CA GLU A 59 -12.03 -4.51 11.50
C GLU A 59 -11.99 -5.46 12.71
N LYS A 60 -12.96 -6.38 12.79
CA LYS A 60 -13.14 -7.29 13.94
C LYS A 60 -11.98 -8.27 14.13
N VAL A 61 -11.31 -8.65 13.06
CA VAL A 61 -10.24 -9.67 13.06
C VAL A 61 -8.85 -9.09 12.83
N GLY A 62 -8.76 -7.77 12.60
CA GLY A 62 -7.50 -7.10 12.31
C GLY A 62 -6.84 -7.64 11.04
N LYS A 63 -7.61 -7.76 9.95
CA LYS A 63 -7.11 -8.24 8.65
C LYS A 63 -7.12 -7.09 7.65
N VAL A 64 -5.99 -6.90 6.95
CA VAL A 64 -5.83 -5.93 5.86
C VAL A 64 -5.46 -6.68 4.59
N GLU A 65 -6.16 -6.38 3.49
CA GLU A 65 -5.99 -7.04 2.20
C GLU A 65 -5.65 -6.01 1.13
N PHE A 66 -4.51 -6.19 0.47
CA PHE A 66 -4.10 -5.42 -0.70
C PHE A 66 -4.44 -6.23 -1.95
N VAL A 67 -5.47 -5.82 -2.68
CA VAL A 67 -5.93 -6.51 -3.90
C VAL A 67 -5.35 -5.80 -5.11
N LEU A 68 -4.46 -6.50 -5.82
CA LEU A 68 -3.73 -6.01 -6.99
C LEU A 68 -4.30 -6.67 -8.24
N LYS A 69 -4.72 -5.87 -9.22
CA LYS A 69 -5.15 -6.40 -10.53
C LYS A 69 -3.92 -6.63 -11.41
N LYS A 70 -3.70 -7.87 -11.84
CA LYS A 70 -2.60 -8.20 -12.75
C LYS A 70 -2.85 -7.59 -14.13
N LYS A 71 -1.79 -7.13 -14.80
CA LYS A 71 -1.88 -6.70 -16.21
C LYS A 71 -1.94 -7.88 -17.17
N GLU A 72 -1.29 -8.97 -16.82
CA GLU A 72 -1.26 -10.21 -17.60
C GLU A 72 -1.83 -11.36 -16.78
N ASN A 73 -2.59 -12.24 -17.43
CA ASN A 73 -3.18 -13.41 -16.80
C ASN A 73 -2.16 -14.55 -16.68
N LEU A 74 -1.12 -14.33 -15.88
CA LEU A 74 -0.04 -15.29 -15.63
C LEU A 74 -0.14 -15.87 -14.22
N SER A 75 0.27 -17.12 -14.08
CA SER A 75 0.44 -17.75 -12.76
C SER A 75 1.73 -17.24 -12.10
N TRP A 76 1.59 -16.65 -10.91
CA TRP A 76 2.72 -16.11 -10.17
C TRP A 76 3.36 -17.20 -9.32
N LYS A 77 4.62 -17.56 -9.63
CA LYS A 77 5.38 -18.53 -8.82
C LYS A 77 5.83 -17.97 -7.47
N LYS A 78 5.97 -16.64 -7.39
CA LYS A 78 6.33 -15.87 -6.20
C LYS A 78 5.70 -14.48 -6.29
N LEU A 79 5.49 -13.83 -5.14
CA LEU A 79 4.95 -12.47 -5.11
C LEU A 79 5.93 -11.46 -5.73
N GLY A 80 7.20 -11.55 -5.36
CA GLY A 80 8.15 -10.48 -5.61
C GLY A 80 9.45 -10.65 -4.83
N GLN A 81 10.25 -9.59 -4.82
CA GLN A 81 11.44 -9.47 -4.00
C GLN A 81 11.18 -8.49 -2.85
N PRO A 82 11.49 -8.86 -1.60
CA PRO A 82 11.39 -7.94 -0.48
C PRO A 82 12.40 -6.81 -0.63
N LEU A 83 11.95 -5.57 -0.45
CA LEU A 83 12.81 -4.39 -0.48
C LEU A 83 13.24 -3.99 0.94
N LYS A 84 13.99 -2.88 1.04
CA LYS A 84 14.49 -2.37 2.32
C LYS A 84 13.35 -2.20 3.32
N ASN A 85 13.58 -2.69 4.54
CA ASN A 85 12.65 -2.65 5.68
C ASN A 85 11.35 -3.46 5.49
N HIS A 86 11.27 -4.34 4.49
CA HIS A 86 10.16 -5.28 4.36
C HIS A 86 9.97 -6.11 5.63
N ASN A 87 8.72 -6.27 6.07
CA ASN A 87 8.32 -6.93 7.33
C ASN A 87 8.92 -6.30 8.60
N SER A 88 9.42 -5.06 8.53
CA SER A 88 9.83 -4.36 9.73
C SER A 88 8.60 -3.98 10.57
N PHE A 89 8.77 -4.04 11.88
CA PHE A 89 7.78 -3.63 12.86
C PHE A 89 8.46 -2.69 13.85
N VAL A 90 8.28 -1.39 13.65
CA VAL A 90 9.08 -0.35 14.31
C VAL A 90 8.17 0.69 14.96
N LYS A 91 8.60 1.23 16.10
CA LYS A 91 7.84 2.24 16.82
C LYS A 91 7.70 3.51 15.98
N CYS A 92 6.56 4.19 16.09
CA CYS A 92 6.28 5.43 15.36
C CYS A 92 7.29 6.54 15.56
N THR A 93 7.83 6.64 16.77
CA THR A 93 8.87 7.62 17.11
C THR A 93 10.22 7.31 16.48
N ASP A 94 10.48 6.05 16.13
CA ASP A 94 11.81 5.57 15.77
C ASP A 94 11.97 5.48 14.24
N ARG A 95 10.90 5.74 13.47
CA ARG A 95 10.87 5.64 12.00
C ARG A 95 11.72 6.66 11.27
N GLY A 96 12.21 7.70 11.96
CA GLY A 96 12.76 8.90 11.33
C GLY A 96 11.69 9.66 10.53
N ASN A 97 11.88 10.96 10.29
CA ASN A 97 10.89 11.82 9.61
C ASN A 97 10.79 11.53 8.09
N THR A 98 10.53 10.30 7.70
CA THR A 98 10.28 9.94 6.30
C THR A 98 8.86 10.38 5.95
N PHE A 99 8.73 11.57 5.35
CA PHE A 99 7.46 12.02 4.78
C PHE A 99 7.17 11.19 3.54
N TYR A 100 6.33 10.18 3.69
CA TYR A 100 5.82 9.42 2.57
C TYR A 100 4.61 10.15 1.97
N CYS A 101 4.80 10.78 0.80
CA CYS A 101 3.69 11.35 0.03
C CYS A 101 3.03 10.22 -0.77
N SER A 102 2.15 9.46 -0.11
CA SER A 102 1.21 8.61 -0.83
C SER A 102 0.26 9.50 -1.62
N THR A 103 0.19 9.34 -2.94
CA THR A 103 -1.00 9.77 -3.67
C THR A 103 -2.14 8.82 -3.29
N GLN A 104 -2.76 9.09 -2.14
CA GLN A 104 -3.90 8.34 -1.64
C GLN A 104 -5.04 8.41 -2.65
N LYS A 105 -5.06 7.47 -3.60
CA LYS A 105 -6.25 7.18 -4.41
C LYS A 105 -7.17 6.28 -3.59
N PHE A 106 -7.56 6.73 -2.39
CA PHE A 106 -8.66 6.10 -1.68
C PHE A 106 -9.94 6.48 -2.41
N ILE A 107 -10.43 5.58 -3.26
CA ILE A 107 -11.79 5.64 -3.78
C ILE A 107 -12.72 5.27 -2.61
N SER A 108 -12.97 6.21 -1.71
CA SER A 108 -14.28 6.25 -1.05
C SER A 108 -15.24 6.80 -2.09
N ALA A 109 -16.21 5.99 -2.52
CA ALA A 109 -17.24 6.40 -3.48
C ALA A 109 -18.02 7.66 -3.03
N HIS A 110 -17.88 8.09 -1.76
CA HIS A 110 -18.48 9.31 -1.22
C HIS A 110 -17.65 10.58 -1.39
N LEU A 111 -16.34 10.51 -1.71
CA LEU A 111 -15.46 11.69 -1.78
C LEU A 111 -15.11 12.13 -3.21
N LEU A 112 -15.66 11.47 -4.25
CA LEU A 112 -15.33 11.79 -5.64
C LEU A 112 -15.97 13.09 -6.16
N LEU A 113 -16.89 13.71 -5.41
CA LEU A 113 -17.58 14.93 -5.85
C LEU A 113 -16.92 16.23 -5.35
N ILE A 114 -16.00 16.19 -4.37
CA ILE A 114 -15.54 17.42 -3.70
C ILE A 114 -14.16 17.90 -4.17
N LEU A 115 -13.27 17.02 -4.65
CA LEU A 115 -11.94 17.44 -5.10
C LEU A 115 -11.67 17.02 -6.54
N GLY A 116 -11.99 17.94 -7.46
CA GLY A 116 -11.51 17.89 -8.84
C GLY A 116 -10.00 18.00 -8.90
N CYS A 117 -9.29 16.88 -8.69
CA CYS A 117 -7.84 16.84 -8.83
C CYS A 117 -7.48 16.47 -10.28
N LYS A 118 -7.16 17.52 -11.05
CA LYS A 118 -6.74 17.49 -12.44
C LYS A 118 -5.43 16.71 -12.55
N ARG A 119 -5.44 15.62 -13.34
CA ARG A 119 -4.23 14.88 -13.76
C ARG A 119 -3.21 15.85 -14.35
N ASN A 120 -2.00 15.90 -13.80
CA ASN A 120 -0.83 16.37 -14.52
C ASN A 120 0.34 15.39 -14.27
N SER A 121 0.83 14.86 -15.38
CA SER A 121 2.10 14.14 -15.50
C SER A 121 3.24 15.08 -15.12
N CYS A 122 4.12 14.66 -14.21
CA CYS A 122 5.40 15.34 -14.01
C CYS A 122 6.54 14.31 -14.03
N SER A 123 7.29 14.43 -15.11
CA SER A 123 8.56 13.80 -15.42
C SER A 123 9.70 14.58 -14.74
N HIS A 124 10.83 13.88 -14.51
CA HIS A 124 12.21 14.37 -14.32
C HIS A 124 12.86 14.34 -12.92
N SER A 125 14.07 13.76 -12.98
CA SER A 125 15.16 13.64 -12.01
C SER A 125 15.45 14.87 -11.18
N ILE A 126 15.94 14.65 -9.95
CA ILE A 126 16.90 15.56 -9.33
C ILE A 126 18.05 14.73 -8.74
N HIS A 127 19.18 14.78 -9.45
CA HIS A 127 20.51 14.71 -8.84
C HIS A 127 20.77 16.05 -8.15
N LEU A 128 21.31 16.01 -6.93
CA LEU A 128 22.45 16.79 -6.46
C LEU A 128 22.94 16.20 -5.14
#